data_AF-A0A7C5WLU4-F1
#
_entry.id   AF-A0A7C5WLU4-F1
#
_cell.length_a   1.000
_cell.length_b   1.000
_cell.length_c   1.000
_cell.angle_alpha   90.00
_cell.angle_beta   90.00
_cell.angle_gamma   90.00
#
_symmetry.space_group_name_H-M   'P 1'
#
loop_
_entity.id
_entity.type
_entity.pdbx_description
1 polymer ?
#
loop_
_entity_poly.entity_id
_entity_poly.type
_entity_poly.pdbx_seq_one_letter_code
_entity_poly.pdbx_strand_id
1 'polypeptide(L)'
;SNLANARTTRTPEGGPYLRRLPVVAAETLEGKSFGEMLDNSVRAVRVKGVITDSRPPVMRYEPGHPDANEQGYVAYPNVDPVEEIVDMLSAVRSYEANVNVVKIIGKMNEAAMRISR
;
A
#
# COMPACT_ATOMS: atom_id res chain seq x y z
N SER A 1 -0.72 10.34 -0.92
CA SER A 1 0.29 9.43 -0.35
C SER A 1 0.68 9.89 1.03
N ASN A 2 0.99 8.95 1.94
CA ASN A 2 1.46 9.28 3.29
C ASN A 2 2.69 10.20 3.25
N LEU A 3 3.66 9.89 2.38
CA LEU A 3 4.88 10.70 2.20
C LEU A 3 4.61 12.17 1.81
N ALA A 4 3.60 12.42 0.96
CA ALA A 4 3.24 13.78 0.55
C ALA A 4 2.52 14.56 1.66
N ASN A 5 1.83 13.85 2.56
CA ASN A 5 1.07 14.44 3.66
C ASN A 5 1.79 14.32 5.01
N ALA A 6 3.06 13.91 5.04
CA ALA A 6 3.82 13.68 6.28
C ALA A 6 4.02 14.95 7.11
N ARG A 7 3.84 16.14 6.51
CA ARG A 7 3.93 17.45 7.17
C ARG A 7 2.59 18.18 7.25
N THR A 8 1.49 17.52 6.88
CA THR A 8 0.17 18.15 6.84
C THR A 8 -0.43 18.18 8.23
N THR A 9 -0.31 19.33 8.90
CA THR A 9 -0.83 19.63 10.24
C THR A 9 -2.32 19.95 10.26
N ARG A 10 -2.90 20.30 9.10
CA ARG A 10 -4.31 20.67 8.96
C ARG A 10 -4.95 20.00 7.74
N THR A 11 -5.96 19.18 7.96
CA THR A 11 -6.85 18.64 6.93
C THR A 11 -8.15 19.47 6.83
N PRO A 12 -8.95 19.31 5.76
CA PRO A 12 -10.25 19.95 5.65
C PRO A 12 -11.22 19.58 6.79
N GLU A 13 -11.07 18.39 7.38
CA GLU A 13 -11.87 17.94 8.53
C GLU A 13 -11.35 18.45 9.89
N GLY A 14 -10.19 19.11 9.91
CA GLY A 14 -9.51 19.56 11.12
C GLY A 14 -8.52 18.53 11.69
N GLY A 15 -7.37 19.01 12.15
CA GLY A 15 -6.30 18.19 12.72
C GLY A 15 -5.29 17.65 11.70
N PRO A 16 -4.27 16.89 12.16
CA PRO A 16 -3.21 16.38 11.31
C PRO A 16 -3.68 15.24 10.41
N TYR A 17 -2.99 15.07 9.28
CA TYR A 17 -3.19 13.91 8.42
C TYR A 17 -2.93 12.59 9.18
N LEU A 18 -3.82 11.62 8.99
CA LEU A 18 -3.66 10.26 9.51
C LEU A 18 -3.09 9.35 8.42
N ARG A 19 -2.05 8.57 8.75
CA ARG A 19 -1.43 7.59 7.85
C ARG A 19 -2.49 6.59 7.38
N ARG A 20 -2.50 6.30 6.08
CA ARG A 20 -3.44 5.40 5.42
C ARG A 20 -2.68 4.21 4.83
N LEU A 21 -3.06 3.00 5.23
CA LEU A 21 -2.44 1.75 4.77
C LEU A 21 -3.42 0.98 3.87
N PRO A 22 -3.06 0.71 2.61
CA PRO A 22 -3.89 -0.11 1.73
C PRO A 22 -3.82 -1.58 2.16
N VAL A 23 -4.99 -2.19 2.37
CA VAL A 23 -5.11 -3.63 2.56
C VAL A 23 -5.33 -4.26 1.20
N VAL A 24 -4.36 -5.03 0.73
CA VAL A 24 -4.45 -5.83 -0.49
C VAL A 24 -4.87 -7.23 -0.14
N ALA A 25 -5.84 -7.78 -0.89
CA ALA A 25 -6.25 -9.16 -0.74
C ALA A 25 -6.15 -9.87 -2.08
N ALA A 26 -5.67 -11.11 -2.04
CA ALA A 26 -5.78 -12.02 -3.16
C ALA A 26 -7.23 -12.51 -3.24
N GLU A 27 -7.90 -12.27 -4.36
CA GLU A 27 -9.22 -12.84 -4.63
C GLU A 27 -9.01 -14.24 -5.21
N THR A 28 -9.53 -15.27 -4.53
CA THR A 28 -9.54 -16.64 -5.07
C THR A 28 -10.52 -16.67 -6.25
N LEU A 29 -9.98 -16.80 -7.46
CA LEU A 29 -10.77 -16.96 -8.68
C LEU A 29 -11.27 -18.40 -8.78
N GLU A 30 -12.25 -18.76 -7.95
CA GLU A 30 -12.92 -20.07 -8.01
C GLU A 30 -13.62 -20.24 -9.37
N GLY A 31 -13.40 -21.39 -10.03
CA GLY A 31 -14.11 -21.79 -11.24
C GLY A 31 -13.50 -21.35 -12.58
N LYS A 32 -12.35 -20.66 -12.60
CA LYS A 32 -11.65 -20.32 -13.86
C LYS A 32 -10.63 -21.39 -14.23
N SER A 33 -10.58 -21.76 -15.51
CA SER A 33 -9.51 -22.64 -16.00
C SER A 33 -8.15 -21.96 -15.82
N PHE A 34 -7.11 -22.75 -15.58
CA PHE A 34 -5.75 -22.21 -15.42
C PHE A 34 -5.29 -21.35 -16.60
N GLY A 35 -5.80 -21.61 -17.82
CA GLY A 35 -5.58 -20.76 -19.00
C GLY A 35 -6.22 -19.37 -18.88
N GLU A 36 -7.46 -19.28 -18.39
CA GLU A 36 -8.14 -18.01 -18.11
C GLU A 36 -7.56 -17.28 -16.89
N MET A 37 -6.97 -18.03 -15.95
CA MET A 37 -6.21 -17.48 -14.85
C MET A 37 -4.91 -16.86 -15.34
N LEU A 38 -4.19 -17.49 -16.28
CA LEU A 38 -2.96 -16.91 -16.83
C LEU A 38 -3.25 -15.61 -17.60
N ASP A 39 -4.33 -15.56 -18.37
CA ASP A 39 -4.74 -14.36 -19.12
C ASP A 39 -5.23 -13.22 -18.21
N ASN A 40 -5.80 -13.54 -17.03
CA ASN A 40 -6.28 -12.56 -16.04
C ASN A 40 -5.32 -12.33 -14.85
N SER A 41 -4.25 -13.10 -14.70
CA SER A 41 -3.36 -13.08 -13.52
C SER A 41 -2.59 -11.77 -13.38
N VAL A 42 -2.44 -11.00 -14.47
CA VAL A 42 -1.91 -9.64 -14.45
C VAL A 42 -2.90 -8.63 -13.84
N ARG A 43 -4.19 -8.99 -13.68
CA ARG A 43 -5.28 -8.08 -13.23
C ARG A 43 -5.80 -8.32 -11.81
N ALA A 44 -5.34 -9.35 -11.09
CA ALA A 44 -6.03 -9.82 -9.87
C ALA A 44 -5.56 -9.21 -8.53
N VAL A 45 -4.81 -8.10 -8.52
CA VAL A 45 -4.51 -7.38 -7.27
C VAL A 45 -5.59 -6.33 -7.05
N ARG A 46 -6.58 -6.64 -6.20
CA ARG A 46 -7.61 -5.68 -5.79
C ARG A 46 -7.31 -5.15 -4.38
N VAL A 47 -7.36 -3.83 -4.22
CA VAL A 47 -7.31 -3.19 -2.91
C VAL A 47 -8.63 -3.49 -2.20
N LYS A 48 -8.57 -4.25 -1.09
CA LYS A 48 -9.74 -4.63 -0.28
C LYS A 48 -10.25 -3.45 0.55
N GLY A 49 -9.37 -2.52 0.90
CA GLY A 49 -9.72 -1.30 1.62
C GLY A 49 -8.49 -0.49 2.02
N VAL A 50 -8.71 0.61 2.72
CA VAL A 50 -7.66 1.45 3.29
C VAL A 50 -7.94 1.60 4.78
N ILE A 51 -7.03 1.12 5.62
CA ILE A 51 -7.11 1.31 7.07
C ILE A 51 -6.38 2.59 7.45
N THR A 52 -6.92 3.32 8.42
CA THR A 52 -6.25 4.47 9.01
C THR A 52 -5.42 3.99 10.19
N ASP A 53 -4.21 4.50 10.30
CA ASP A 53 -3.33 4.23 11.42
C ASP A 53 -3.89 4.88 12.70
N SER A 54 -3.91 4.12 13.80
CA SER A 54 -4.39 4.56 15.11
C SER A 54 -3.28 5.15 15.99
N ARG A 55 -2.03 5.20 15.51
CA ARG A 55 -0.91 5.81 16.25
C ARG A 55 -1.22 7.29 16.55
N PRO A 56 -0.95 7.76 17.79
CA PRO A 56 -1.19 9.15 18.16
C PRO A 56 -0.31 10.10 17.33
N PRO A 57 -0.81 11.30 17.01
CA PRO A 57 -0.01 12.35 16.37
C PRO A 57 1.21 12.74 17.20
N VAL A 58 2.27 13.18 16.52
CA VAL A 58 3.50 13.65 17.18
C VAL A 58 3.34 15.12 17.55
N MET A 59 3.39 15.42 18.84
CA MET A 59 3.30 16.80 19.33
C MET A 59 4.66 17.49 19.30
N ARG A 60 4.74 18.67 18.69
CA ARG A 60 5.96 19.49 18.64
C ARG A 60 5.69 20.88 19.18
N TYR A 61 6.55 21.35 20.06
CA TYR A 61 6.43 22.69 20.64
C TYR A 61 6.88 23.75 19.63
N GLU A 62 5.92 24.52 19.12
CA GLU A 62 6.10 25.62 18.17
C GLU A 62 5.09 26.75 18.49
N PRO A 63 5.33 27.57 19.53
CA PRO A 63 4.38 28.54 20.08
C PRO A 63 3.98 29.70 19.14
N GLY A 64 4.60 29.81 17.96
CA GLY A 64 4.25 30.78 16.91
C GLY A 64 3.54 30.17 15.70
N HIS A 65 3.24 28.87 15.71
CA HIS A 65 2.64 28.19 14.57
C HIS A 65 1.11 28.44 14.53
N PRO A 66 0.51 28.68 13.35
CA PRO A 66 -0.94 28.92 13.22
C PRO A 66 -1.83 27.72 13.59
N ASP A 67 -1.21 26.54 13.75
CA ASP A 67 -1.85 25.29 14.19
C ASP A 67 -1.48 24.90 15.62
N ALA A 68 -0.81 25.78 16.38
CA ALA A 68 -0.47 25.50 17.76
C ALA A 68 -1.71 25.54 18.66
N ASN A 69 -1.78 24.61 19.61
CA ASN A 69 -2.78 24.62 20.66
C ASN A 69 -2.50 25.74 21.69
N GLU A 70 -3.38 25.90 22.69
CA GLU A 70 -3.25 26.91 23.77
C GLU A 70 -1.92 26.82 24.54
N GLN A 71 -1.26 25.66 24.50
CA GLN A 71 0.01 25.39 25.17
C GLN A 71 1.23 25.59 24.23
N GLY A 72 1.02 25.96 22.97
CA GLY A 72 2.09 26.16 21.97
C GLY A 72 2.54 24.89 21.24
N TYR A 73 1.78 23.80 21.29
CA TYR A 73 2.12 22.54 20.61
C TYR A 73 1.33 22.35 19.31
N VAL A 74 2.01 21.89 18.28
CA VAL A 74 1.45 21.51 16.98
C VAL A 74 1.40 20.00 16.88
N ALA A 75 0.25 19.47 16.47
CA ALA A 75 0.07 18.06 16.17
C ALA A 75 0.52 17.76 14.74
N TYR A 76 1.52 16.89 14.59
CA TYR A 76 2.00 16.41 13.30
C TYR A 76 1.55 14.97 13.03
N PRO A 77 1.33 14.60 11.76
CA PRO A 77 1.14 13.21 11.35
C PRO A 77 2.28 12.32 11.85
N ASN A 78 1.95 11.14 12.37
CA ASN A 78 2.96 10.12 12.69
C ASN A 78 3.32 9.31 11.44
N VAL A 79 3.97 9.98 10.50
CA VAL A 79 4.45 9.38 9.23
C VAL A 79 5.97 9.50 9.20
N ASP A 80 6.65 8.36 9.27
CA ASP A 80 8.10 8.30 9.06
C ASP A 80 8.39 8.08 7.56
N PRO A 81 9.08 9.02 6.88
CA PRO A 81 9.46 8.86 5.49
C PRO A 81 10.27 7.58 5.20
N VAL A 82 11.11 7.15 6.14
CA VAL A 82 11.95 5.95 5.98
C VAL A 82 11.06 4.70 6.01
N GLU A 83 10.13 4.63 6.96
CA GLU A 83 9.16 3.53 7.06
C GLU A 83 8.31 3.45 5.77
N GLU A 84 7.79 4.57 5.28
CA GLU A 84 6.95 4.61 4.08
C GLU A 84 7.70 4.21 2.80
N ILE A 85 9.00 4.52 2.68
CA ILE A 85 9.83 4.10 1.54
C ILE A 85 10.10 2.58 1.62
N VAL A 86 10.34 2.04 2.82
CA VAL A 86 10.54 0.60 3.02
C VAL A 86 9.27 -0.18 2.71
N ASP A 87 8.11 0.30 3.16
CA ASP A 87 6.80 -0.28 2.84
C ASP A 87 6.55 -0.27 1.33
N MET A 88 6.83 0.86 0.67
CA MET A 88 6.69 0.99 -0.79
C MET A 88 7.63 0.02 -1.52
N LEU A 89 8.90 -0.07 -1.11
CA LEU A 89 9.86 -0.98 -1.71
C LEU A 89 9.42 -2.44 -1.54
N SER A 90 8.95 -2.81 -0.35
CA SER A 90 8.44 -4.14 -0.06
C SER A 90 7.24 -4.50 -0.94
N ALA A 91 6.33 -3.56 -1.15
CA ALA A 91 5.19 -3.72 -2.06
C ALA A 91 5.64 -3.91 -3.53
N VAL A 92 6.60 -3.10 -4.01
CA VAL A 92 7.16 -3.23 -5.37
C VAL A 92 7.82 -4.60 -5.56
N ARG A 93 8.68 -5.01 -4.63
CA ARG A 93 9.36 -6.32 -4.69
C ARG A 93 8.36 -7.48 -4.65
N SER A 94 7.32 -7.37 -3.84
CA SER A 94 6.26 -8.40 -3.77
C SER A 94 5.50 -8.49 -5.09
N TYR A 95 5.20 -7.35 -5.72
CA TYR A 95 4.59 -7.32 -7.05
C TYR A 95 5.50 -7.93 -8.12
N GLU A 96 6.79 -7.56 -8.15
CA GLU A 96 7.78 -8.15 -9.05
C GLU A 96 7.90 -9.67 -8.89
N ALA A 97 7.96 -10.15 -7.65
CA ALA A 97 8.02 -11.57 -7.33
C ALA A 97 6.77 -12.30 -7.83
N ASN A 98 5.58 -11.77 -7.55
CA ASN A 98 4.31 -12.36 -7.99
C ASN A 98 4.21 -12.42 -9.52
N VAL A 99 4.60 -11.36 -10.22
CA VAL A 99 4.64 -11.32 -11.69
C VAL A 99 5.63 -12.35 -12.25
N ASN A 100 6.79 -12.53 -11.61
CA ASN A 100 7.77 -13.53 -12.03
C ASN A 100 7.25 -14.96 -11.83
N VAL A 101 6.59 -15.25 -10.71
CA VAL A 101 5.97 -16.56 -10.47
C VAL A 101 4.93 -16.86 -11.55
N VAL A 102 4.05 -15.91 -11.87
CA VAL A 102 3.05 -16.05 -12.95
C VAL A 102 3.71 -16.34 -14.30
N LYS A 103 4.80 -15.65 -14.64
CA LYS A 103 5.55 -15.90 -15.89
C LYS A 103 6.15 -17.31 -15.93
N ILE A 104 6.70 -17.80 -14.80
CA ILE A 104 7.27 -19.14 -14.71
C ILE A 104 6.17 -20.19 -14.90
N ILE A 105 5.03 -20.00 -14.24
CA ILE A 105 3.84 -20.83 -14.35
C ILE A 105 3.36 -20.93 -15.81
N GLY A 106 3.29 -19.80 -16.53
CA GLY A 106 2.96 -19.78 -17.96
C GLY A 106 3.93 -20.60 -18.81
N LYS A 107 5.24 -20.44 -18.60
CA LYS A 107 6.28 -21.21 -19.31
C LYS A 107 6.18 -22.72 -19.03
N MET A 108 5.92 -23.11 -17.78
CA MET A 108 5.76 -24.52 -17.41
C MET A 108 4.55 -25.15 -18.11
N ASN A 109 3.45 -24.41 -18.26
CA ASN A 109 2.27 -24.89 -18.96
C ASN A 109 2.50 -25.06 -20.47
N GLU A 110 3.19 -24.11 -21.12
CA GLU A 110 3.59 -24.28 -22.52
C GLU A 110 4.49 -25.50 -22.71
N ALA A 111 5.45 -25.73 -21.82
CA ALA A 111 6.32 -26.90 -21.85
C ALA A 111 5.51 -28.20 -21.67
N ALA A 112 4.56 -28.25 -20.74
CA ALA A 112 3.68 -29.40 -20.54
C ALA A 112 2.82 -29.69 -21.78
N MET A 113 2.24 -28.67 -22.42
CA MET A 113 1.48 -28.83 -23.67
C MET A 113 2.34 -29.34 -24.84
N ARG A 114 3.62 -28.97 -24.90
CA ARG A 114 4.56 -29.50 -25.90
C ARG A 114 4.92 -30.97 -25.68
N ILE A 115 4.98 -31.42 -24.43
CA ILE A 115 5.30 -32.81 -24.08
C ILE A 115 4.07 -33.72 -24.27
N SER A 116 2.85 -33.17 -24.18
CA SER A 116 1.60 -33.92 -24.34
C SER A 116 1.19 -34.17 -25.81
N ARG A 117 1.90 -33.63 -26.79
CA ARG A 117 1.72 -33.91 -28.23
C ARG A 117 2.78 -34.88 -28.72
#